data_AF-A0A934ENR2-F1
#
_entry.id   AF-A0A934ENR2-F1
#
_cell.length_a   1.000
_cell.length_b   1.000
_cell.length_c   1.000
_cell.angle_alpha   90.00
_cell.angle_beta   90.00
_cell.angle_gamma   90.00
#
_symmetry.space_group_name_H-M   'P 1'
#
loop_
_entity.id
_entity.type
_entity.pdbx_description
1 polymer ?
#
loop_
_entity_poly.entity_id
_entity_poly.type
_entity_poly.pdbx_seq_one_letter_code
_entity_poly.pdbx_strand_id
1 'polypeptide(L)'
;MKFRIIFPLIYILFALMIISGAGAEALNSKEELLESELELAQKPQIYFMLNSSDKKIYFKARGIILKEIPVDDIKFWGYLSTIKPYTMVKRSSFSTPVRDKINLEESDEEEKKEEKKDTKEKFQLKALELSDMPVSYTLSLDDNLFISVSLSEKGKVSSLYSAAYSLNWYLSRPLYTVWNTIKKKPYTAINLRLKKEDAQSLYWSFVEGGKIIIY
;
A
#
# COMPACT_ATOMS: atom_id res chain seq x y z
N MET A 1 -44.77 8.94 -1.76
CA MET A 1 -44.31 7.91 -0.78
C MET A 1 -42.83 7.51 -0.91
N LYS A 2 -41.98 8.20 -1.70
CA LYS A 2 -40.56 7.83 -1.89
C LYS A 2 -39.56 8.55 -0.95
N PHE A 3 -40.00 9.58 -0.23
CA PHE A 3 -39.13 10.40 0.64
C PHE A 3 -38.92 9.87 2.08
N ARG A 4 -39.74 8.92 2.56
CA ARG A 4 -39.64 8.40 3.95
C ARG A 4 -38.46 7.44 4.16
N ILE A 5 -37.89 6.86 3.10
CA ILE A 5 -36.76 5.92 3.20
C ILE A 5 -35.40 6.64 2.99
N ILE A 6 -35.41 7.80 2.33
CA ILE A 6 -34.18 8.55 2.00
C ILE A 6 -33.59 9.20 3.26
N PHE A 7 -34.44 9.71 4.16
CA PHE A 7 -34.01 10.37 5.40
C PHE A 7 -33.22 9.46 6.37
N PRO A 8 -33.66 8.22 6.70
CA PRO A 8 -32.88 7.35 7.57
C PRO A 8 -31.58 6.87 6.91
N LEU A 9 -31.55 6.69 5.59
CA LEU A 9 -30.34 6.31 4.85
C LEU A 9 -29.27 7.40 4.92
N ILE A 10 -29.68 8.67 4.80
CA ILE A 10 -28.79 9.84 4.95
C ILE A 10 -28.24 9.93 6.38
N TYR A 11 -29.06 9.67 7.40
CA TYR A 11 -28.60 9.68 8.80
C TYR A 11 -27.60 8.56 9.10
N ILE A 12 -27.80 7.36 8.53
CA ILE A 12 -26.84 6.25 8.62
C ILE A 12 -25.53 6.63 7.93
N LEU A 13 -25.59 7.22 6.72
CA LEU A 13 -24.41 7.68 6.00
C LEU A 13 -23.64 8.77 6.79
N PHE A 14 -24.37 9.68 7.44
CA PHE A 14 -23.79 10.74 8.26
C PHE A 14 -23.17 10.20 9.57
N ALA A 15 -23.82 9.23 10.22
CA ALA A 15 -23.26 8.54 11.39
C ALA A 15 -22.00 7.73 11.04
N LEU A 16 -21.94 7.11 9.86
CA LEU A 16 -20.74 6.44 9.36
C LEU A 16 -19.59 7.40 9.06
N MET A 17 -19.86 8.67 8.69
CA MET A 17 -18.80 9.67 8.54
C MET A 17 -18.13 10.03 9.87
N ILE A 18 -18.87 10.02 10.99
CA ILE A 18 -18.33 10.37 12.31
C ILE A 18 -17.31 9.32 12.80
N ILE A 19 -17.46 8.05 12.39
CA ILE A 19 -16.53 6.96 12.71
C ILE A 19 -15.18 7.12 11.97
N SER A 20 -15.09 7.99 10.96
CA SER A 20 -13.87 8.24 10.19
C SER A 20 -12.71 8.90 10.99
N GLY A 21 -12.93 9.33 12.23
CA GLY A 21 -11.96 10.11 13.00
C GLY A 21 -11.26 9.41 14.16
N ALA A 22 -11.76 8.25 14.62
CA ALA A 22 -11.39 7.69 15.93
C ALA A 22 -10.27 6.62 15.89
N GLY A 23 -9.48 6.55 14.82
CA GLY A 23 -8.59 5.42 14.53
C GLY A 23 -7.19 5.47 15.15
N ALA A 24 -6.73 6.62 15.66
CA ALA A 24 -5.34 6.82 16.09
C ALA A 24 -5.12 6.75 17.61
N GLU A 25 -6.15 6.86 18.43
CA GLU A 25 -5.99 6.97 19.90
C GLU A 25 -5.39 5.70 20.53
N ALA A 26 -5.67 4.53 19.95
CA ALA A 26 -5.19 3.23 20.42
C ALA A 26 -3.73 2.91 20.06
N LEU A 27 -3.06 3.77 19.29
CA LEU A 27 -1.72 3.52 18.76
C LEU A 27 -0.58 4.09 19.63
N ASN A 28 -0.89 4.56 20.85
CA ASN A 28 0.07 5.24 21.72
C ASN A 28 0.74 4.35 22.77
N SER A 29 0.52 3.03 22.74
CA SER A 29 1.11 2.10 23.72
C SER A 29 2.58 1.83 23.40
N LYS A 30 3.48 2.48 24.14
CA LYS A 30 4.93 2.33 23.96
C LYS A 30 5.41 0.90 24.29
N GLU A 31 4.79 0.25 25.26
CA GLU A 31 5.14 -1.12 25.67
C GLU A 31 4.81 -2.12 24.57
N GLU A 32 3.57 -2.10 24.06
CA GLU A 32 3.13 -2.98 22.96
C GLU A 32 3.97 -2.76 21.68
N LEU A 33 4.34 -1.51 21.41
CA LEU A 33 5.22 -1.17 20.28
C LEU A 33 6.61 -1.80 20.43
N LEU A 34 7.22 -1.68 21.61
CA LEU A 34 8.56 -2.22 21.87
C LEU A 34 8.56 -3.75 21.83
N GLU A 35 7.54 -4.39 22.40
CA GLU A 35 7.39 -5.85 22.35
C GLU A 35 7.22 -6.34 20.91
N SER A 36 6.33 -5.69 20.15
CA SER A 36 6.09 -6.00 18.74
C SER A 36 7.34 -5.79 17.88
N GLU A 37 8.07 -4.70 18.10
CA GLU A 37 9.32 -4.45 17.38
C GLU A 37 10.39 -5.48 17.75
N LEU A 38 10.53 -5.84 19.03
CA LEU A 38 11.48 -6.83 19.49
C LEU A 38 11.25 -8.19 18.81
N GLU A 39 9.99 -8.62 18.66
CA GLU A 39 9.64 -9.87 17.99
C GLU A 39 10.15 -9.92 16.53
N LEU A 40 10.15 -8.75 15.86
CA LEU A 40 10.65 -8.63 14.48
C LEU A 40 12.15 -8.45 14.41
N ALA A 41 12.73 -7.66 15.33
CA ALA A 41 14.14 -7.34 15.38
C ALA A 41 15.02 -8.56 15.69
N GLN A 42 14.50 -9.56 16.40
CA GLN A 42 15.23 -10.81 16.63
C GLN A 42 15.44 -11.63 15.36
N LYS A 43 14.62 -11.42 14.32
CA LYS A 43 14.64 -12.21 13.08
C LYS A 43 15.50 -11.49 12.01
N PRO A 44 16.26 -12.21 11.18
CA PRO A 44 17.04 -11.62 10.08
C PRO A 44 16.15 -11.25 8.88
N GLN A 45 15.13 -10.42 9.10
CA GLN A 45 14.17 -10.00 8.09
C GLN A 45 14.01 -8.48 8.07
N ILE A 46 13.66 -7.96 6.90
CA ILE A 46 13.25 -6.56 6.76
C ILE A 46 11.79 -6.44 7.17
N TYR A 47 11.49 -5.46 8.01
CA TYR A 47 10.14 -5.10 8.41
C TYR A 47 9.93 -3.60 8.33
N PHE A 48 8.66 -3.22 8.34
CA PHE A 48 8.20 -1.86 8.10
C PHE A 48 7.56 -1.34 9.37
N MET A 49 7.71 -0.05 9.63
CA MET A 49 7.00 0.61 10.72
C MET A 49 6.39 1.90 10.19
N LEU A 50 5.07 2.00 10.21
CA LEU A 50 4.34 3.22 9.89
C LEU A 50 4.05 3.96 11.19
N ASN A 51 4.69 5.11 11.36
CA ASN A 51 4.39 6.06 12.43
C ASN A 51 3.39 7.09 11.90
N SER A 52 2.18 7.02 12.43
CA SER A 52 1.05 7.87 12.10
C SER A 52 1.21 9.29 12.63
N SER A 53 1.86 9.46 13.79
CA SER A 53 2.08 10.75 14.45
C SER A 53 3.15 11.58 13.75
N ASP A 54 4.32 11.00 13.51
CA ASP A 54 5.46 11.64 12.82
C ASP A 54 5.32 11.61 11.31
N LYS A 55 4.30 10.93 10.78
CA LYS A 55 4.05 10.70 9.36
C LYS A 55 5.27 10.17 8.63
N LYS A 56 5.82 9.05 9.11
CA LYS A 56 7.00 8.41 8.53
C LYS A 56 6.83 6.91 8.43
N ILE A 57 7.40 6.34 7.38
CA ILE A 57 7.58 4.90 7.24
C ILE A 57 9.06 4.58 7.41
N TYR A 58 9.36 3.73 8.37
CA TYR A 58 10.71 3.23 8.61
C TYR A 58 10.87 1.83 8.05
N PHE A 59 11.97 1.63 7.33
CA PHE A 59 12.44 0.32 6.89
C PHE A 59 13.47 -0.11 7.90
N LYS A 60 13.22 -1.23 8.56
CA LYS A 60 14.15 -1.74 9.57
C LYS A 60 14.55 -3.16 9.27
N ALA A 61 15.76 -3.50 9.71
CA ALA A 61 16.21 -4.88 9.83
C ALA A 61 16.97 -5.00 11.15
N ARG A 62 16.63 -6.02 11.95
CA ARG A 62 17.22 -6.23 13.27
C ARG A 62 17.23 -4.98 14.18
N GLY A 63 16.16 -4.18 14.16
CA GLY A 63 16.06 -2.94 14.93
C GLY A 63 16.77 -1.72 14.33
N ILE A 64 17.56 -1.90 13.26
CA ILE A 64 18.34 -0.83 12.62
C ILE A 64 17.51 -0.21 11.49
N ILE A 65 17.43 1.11 11.45
CA ILE A 65 16.77 1.86 10.37
C ILE A 65 17.67 1.83 9.13
N LEU A 66 17.14 1.27 8.04
CA LEU A 66 17.79 1.20 6.73
C LEU A 66 17.36 2.38 5.84
N LYS A 67 16.09 2.78 5.93
CA LYS A 67 15.52 3.88 5.15
C LYS A 67 14.35 4.52 5.89
N GLU A 68 14.21 5.82 5.73
CA GLU A 68 13.02 6.57 6.14
C GLU A 68 12.31 7.09 4.90
N ILE A 69 10.98 6.97 4.87
CA ILE A 69 10.12 7.56 3.86
C ILE A 69 9.18 8.55 4.55
N PRO A 70 9.24 9.85 4.23
CA PRO A 70 8.27 10.82 4.72
C PRO A 70 6.90 10.59 4.07
N VAL A 71 5.84 10.79 4.86
CA VAL A 71 4.46 10.71 4.39
C VAL A 71 3.82 12.09 4.46
N ASP A 72 3.27 12.57 3.34
CA ASP A 72 2.71 13.91 3.25
C ASP A 72 1.36 14.00 3.97
N ASP A 73 0.52 12.96 3.81
CA ASP A 73 -0.79 12.88 4.45
C ASP A 73 -1.16 11.44 4.79
N ILE A 74 -1.82 11.25 5.93
CA ILE A 74 -2.29 9.95 6.42
C ILE A 74 -3.75 10.12 6.83
N LYS A 75 -4.63 9.29 6.27
CA LYS A 75 -6.04 9.23 6.67
C LYS A 75 -6.40 7.83 7.12
N PHE A 76 -7.07 7.75 8.26
CA PHE A 76 -7.57 6.50 8.79
C PHE A 76 -9.08 6.38 8.58
N TRP A 77 -9.52 5.16 8.40
CA TRP A 77 -10.92 4.77 8.41
C TRP A 77 -11.04 3.46 9.16
N GLY A 78 -11.96 3.40 10.12
CA GLY A 78 -12.07 2.28 11.04
C GLY A 78 -11.13 2.44 12.24
N TYR A 79 -10.84 1.33 12.90
CA TYR A 79 -10.13 1.31 14.18
C TYR A 79 -9.03 0.25 14.15
N LEU A 80 -7.84 0.63 14.62
CA LEU A 80 -6.75 -0.30 14.91
C LEU A 80 -6.78 -0.57 16.41
N SER A 81 -7.07 -1.82 16.80
CA SER A 81 -7.30 -2.14 18.22
C SER A 81 -6.03 -2.46 19.00
N THR A 82 -4.92 -2.76 18.33
CA THR A 82 -3.68 -3.25 18.94
C THR A 82 -2.49 -2.94 18.06
N ILE A 83 -1.37 -2.56 18.68
CA ILE A 83 -0.08 -2.45 18.00
C ILE A 83 0.52 -3.85 17.91
N LYS A 84 0.54 -4.42 16.69
CA LYS A 84 1.16 -5.72 16.42
C LYS A 84 1.73 -5.79 15.00
N PRO A 85 2.58 -6.79 14.70
CA PRO A 85 3.02 -7.04 13.34
C PRO A 85 1.88 -7.57 12.47
N TYR A 86 1.56 -6.83 11.41
CA TYR A 86 0.65 -7.24 10.34
C TYR A 86 1.44 -7.83 9.17
N THR A 87 0.92 -8.87 8.55
CA THR A 87 1.56 -9.55 7.42
C THR A 87 0.95 -9.07 6.12
N MET A 88 1.79 -8.67 5.16
CA MET A 88 1.30 -8.36 3.81
C MET A 88 0.84 -9.63 3.11
N VAL A 89 -0.45 -9.70 2.83
CA VAL A 89 -1.06 -10.81 2.10
C VAL A 89 -0.94 -10.61 0.60
N LYS A 90 -1.19 -9.39 0.12
CA LYS A 90 -1.25 -9.12 -1.32
C LYS A 90 -0.98 -7.66 -1.67
N ARG A 91 -0.42 -7.44 -2.85
CA ARG A 91 -0.37 -6.11 -3.51
C ARG A 91 -1.33 -6.07 -4.69
N SER A 92 -2.05 -4.97 -4.82
CA SER A 92 -2.89 -4.71 -6.01
C SER A 92 -2.59 -3.34 -6.59
N SER A 93 -2.23 -3.30 -7.87
CA SER A 93 -2.08 -2.07 -8.64
C SER A 93 -2.75 -2.24 -10.00
N PHE A 94 -3.26 -1.13 -10.54
CA PHE A 94 -3.80 -1.10 -11.91
C PHE A 94 -2.71 -1.28 -12.97
N SER A 95 -1.47 -0.85 -12.67
CA SER A 95 -0.31 -0.97 -13.57
C SER A 95 0.81 -1.70 -12.84
N THR A 96 0.75 -3.03 -12.84
CA THR A 96 1.82 -3.86 -12.24
C THR A 96 2.92 -4.08 -13.28
N PRO A 97 4.20 -3.83 -12.95
CA PRO A 97 5.29 -4.06 -13.88
C PRO A 97 5.49 -5.55 -14.12
N VAL A 98 5.58 -5.95 -15.39
CA VAL A 98 5.83 -7.33 -15.81
C VAL A 98 7.32 -7.50 -16.09
N ARG A 99 7.93 -8.57 -15.56
CA ARG A 99 9.28 -8.98 -15.94
C ARG A 99 9.19 -9.80 -17.22
N ASP A 100 9.87 -9.36 -18.27
CA ASP A 100 10.06 -10.17 -19.46
C ASP A 100 10.85 -11.43 -19.05
N LYS A 101 10.29 -12.62 -19.33
CA LYS A 101 10.98 -13.88 -19.10
C LYS A 101 12.05 -14.00 -20.19
N ILE A 102 13.30 -14.09 -19.78
CA ILE A 102 14.40 -14.40 -20.69
C ILE A 102 14.27 -15.89 -21.03
N ASN A 103 13.90 -16.20 -22.28
CA ASN A 103 14.01 -17.57 -22.80
C ASN A 103 15.50 -17.80 -23.14
N LEU A 104 16.13 -18.74 -22.43
CA LEU A 104 17.53 -19.13 -22.63
C LEU A 104 17.68 -20.33 -23.58
N GLU A 105 16.59 -20.79 -24.23
CA GLU A 105 16.57 -22.04 -25.00
C GLU A 105 17.01 -21.90 -26.48
N GLU A 106 17.39 -20.71 -26.96
CA GLU A 106 17.77 -20.52 -28.37
C GLU A 106 19.23 -20.10 -28.57
N SER A 107 20.09 -20.11 -27.54
CA SER A 107 21.50 -19.70 -27.67
C SER A 107 22.53 -20.83 -27.80
N ASP A 108 22.14 -22.09 -27.56
CA ASP A 108 23.13 -23.17 -27.38
C ASP A 108 23.13 -24.21 -28.53
N GLU A 109 22.28 -24.10 -29.56
CA GLU A 109 22.27 -25.04 -30.70
C GLU A 109 22.80 -24.47 -32.04
N GLU A 110 23.13 -23.18 -32.14
CA GLU A 110 23.62 -22.57 -33.39
C GLU A 110 25.11 -22.15 -33.37
N GLU A 111 25.92 -22.60 -32.40
CA GLU A 111 27.37 -22.30 -32.39
C GLU A 111 28.21 -23.12 -33.41
N LYS A 112 27.59 -23.83 -34.35
CA LYS A 112 28.31 -24.44 -35.47
C LYS A 112 27.59 -24.26 -36.80
N LYS A 113 27.54 -23.03 -37.30
CA LYS A 113 27.94 -22.68 -38.69
C LYS A 113 27.71 -21.19 -38.98
N GLU A 114 28.74 -20.64 -39.62
CA GLU A 114 28.72 -19.45 -40.48
C GLU A 114 28.99 -18.09 -39.83
N GLU A 115 30.25 -17.70 -39.99
CA GLU A 115 30.72 -16.32 -39.95
C GLU A 115 29.92 -15.40 -40.90
N LYS A 116 29.74 -14.16 -40.42
CA LYS A 116 29.37 -12.91 -41.13
C LYS A 116 27.88 -12.60 -41.34
N LYS A 117 27.38 -11.73 -40.47
CA LYS A 117 26.87 -10.40 -40.87
C LYS A 117 26.76 -9.44 -39.69
N ASP A 118 27.38 -8.28 -39.86
CA ASP A 118 27.23 -7.10 -39.00
C ASP A 118 25.76 -6.72 -38.80
N THR A 119 25.22 -7.05 -37.64
CA THR A 119 24.21 -6.21 -37.00
C THR A 119 24.44 -6.30 -35.49
N LYS A 120 25.04 -5.26 -34.92
CA LYS A 120 25.00 -5.01 -33.47
C LYS A 120 23.56 -4.70 -33.07
N GLU A 121 22.69 -5.71 -33.06
CA GLU A 121 21.47 -5.63 -32.28
C GLU A 121 21.89 -5.64 -30.82
N LYS A 122 21.86 -4.45 -30.21
CA LYS A 122 22.15 -4.27 -28.79
C LYS A 122 21.23 -5.22 -28.02
N PHE A 123 21.80 -6.25 -27.42
CA PHE A 123 21.20 -7.00 -26.32
C PHE A 123 20.86 -5.99 -25.22
N GLN A 124 19.66 -5.39 -25.28
CA GLN A 124 19.18 -4.45 -24.27
C GLN A 124 18.52 -5.29 -23.19
N LEU A 125 19.31 -5.69 -22.20
CA LEU A 125 18.78 -6.26 -20.97
C LEU A 125 17.85 -5.22 -20.34
N LYS A 126 16.53 -5.39 -20.50
CA LYS A 126 15.53 -4.49 -19.92
C LYS A 126 15.37 -4.81 -18.44
N ALA A 127 16.33 -4.34 -17.65
CA ALA A 127 16.25 -4.42 -16.20
C ALA A 127 15.09 -3.53 -15.73
N LEU A 128 14.25 -4.07 -14.85
CA LEU A 128 13.11 -3.35 -14.31
C LEU A 128 13.61 -2.25 -13.37
N GLU A 129 13.41 -0.99 -13.76
CA GLU A 129 13.88 0.15 -13.00
C GLU A 129 12.87 0.60 -11.94
N LEU A 130 13.34 1.38 -10.96
CA LEU A 130 12.46 1.99 -9.97
C LEU A 130 11.42 2.93 -10.61
N SER A 131 11.78 3.56 -11.73
CA SER A 131 10.94 4.46 -12.52
C SER A 131 9.70 3.77 -13.10
N ASP A 132 9.78 2.46 -13.35
CA ASP A 132 8.68 1.63 -13.87
C ASP A 132 7.66 1.21 -12.79
N MET A 133 7.94 1.52 -11.52
CA MET A 133 7.05 1.13 -10.42
C MET A 133 5.76 1.95 -10.41
N PRO A 134 4.64 1.35 -9.95
CA PRO A 134 3.39 2.06 -9.80
C PRO A 134 3.47 3.07 -8.65
N VAL A 135 2.79 4.19 -8.87
CA VAL A 135 2.66 5.31 -7.92
C VAL A 135 1.38 5.24 -7.10
N SER A 136 0.42 4.41 -7.53
CA SER A 136 -0.87 4.20 -6.88
C SER A 136 -1.18 2.71 -6.81
N TYR A 137 -1.44 2.23 -5.60
CA TYR A 137 -1.68 0.80 -5.33
C TYR A 137 -2.35 0.63 -3.97
N THR A 138 -2.83 -0.59 -3.70
CA THR A 138 -3.35 -0.98 -2.40
C THR A 138 -2.61 -2.21 -1.89
N LEU A 139 -2.15 -2.12 -0.65
CA LEU A 139 -1.56 -3.19 0.12
C LEU A 139 -2.67 -3.82 0.98
N SER A 140 -2.87 -5.11 0.81
CA SER A 140 -3.80 -5.90 1.63
C SER A 140 -2.99 -6.64 2.69
N LEU A 141 -3.31 -6.36 3.94
CA LEU A 141 -2.71 -6.97 5.12
C LEU A 141 -3.69 -8.01 5.69
N ASP A 142 -3.20 -8.79 6.65
CA ASP A 142 -4.07 -9.59 7.50
C ASP A 142 -5.06 -8.71 8.29
N ASP A 143 -6.03 -9.36 8.93
CA ASP A 143 -7.09 -8.69 9.69
C ASP A 143 -7.91 -7.65 8.91
N ASN A 144 -8.07 -7.86 7.60
CA ASN A 144 -8.85 -6.96 6.72
C ASN A 144 -8.39 -5.50 6.78
N LEU A 145 -7.08 -5.30 6.95
CA LEU A 145 -6.45 -3.99 6.92
C LEU A 145 -5.96 -3.68 5.49
N PHE A 146 -6.30 -2.49 4.99
CA PHE A 146 -5.94 -2.05 3.65
C PHE A 146 -5.20 -0.74 3.70
N ILE A 147 -3.99 -0.68 3.13
CA ILE A 147 -3.24 0.56 2.96
C ILE A 147 -3.27 0.95 1.49
N SER A 148 -3.98 2.02 1.17
CA SER A 148 -3.99 2.61 -0.16
C SER A 148 -2.92 3.69 -0.25
N VAL A 149 -2.00 3.54 -1.18
CA VAL A 149 -0.92 4.51 -1.45
C VAL A 149 -1.30 5.31 -2.69
N SER A 150 -1.13 6.64 -2.62
CA SER A 150 -1.41 7.57 -3.71
C SER A 150 -0.40 8.72 -3.73
N LEU A 151 -0.34 9.44 -4.85
CA LEU A 151 0.52 10.62 -5.00
C LEU A 151 -0.01 11.80 -4.18
N SER A 152 0.90 12.50 -3.51
CA SER A 152 0.62 13.79 -2.86
C SER A 152 0.56 14.94 -3.87
N GLU A 153 1.37 14.87 -4.92
CA GLU A 153 1.44 15.88 -5.96
C GLU A 153 0.15 15.91 -6.78
N LYS A 154 -0.49 17.09 -6.83
CA LYS A 154 -1.53 17.36 -7.82
C LYS A 154 -0.87 17.45 -9.19
N GLY A 155 -0.75 16.32 -9.88
CA GLY A 155 -0.50 16.34 -11.32
C GLY A 155 -1.57 17.18 -12.05
N LYS A 156 -1.33 17.52 -13.31
CA LYS A 156 -2.30 18.21 -14.19
C LYS A 156 -3.52 17.33 -14.55
N VAL A 157 -3.99 16.49 -13.64
CA VAL A 157 -5.27 15.79 -13.77
C VAL A 157 -6.37 16.80 -13.53
N SER A 158 -7.39 16.79 -14.41
CA SER A 158 -8.50 17.74 -14.32
C SER A 158 -9.13 17.67 -12.93
N SER A 159 -9.55 18.83 -12.41
CA SER A 159 -10.17 18.93 -11.08
C SER A 159 -11.32 17.93 -10.89
N LEU A 160 -12.05 17.63 -11.97
CA LEU A 160 -13.12 16.63 -12.02
C LEU A 160 -12.67 15.21 -11.70
N TYR A 161 -11.51 14.77 -12.20
CA TYR A 161 -10.99 13.42 -11.89
C TYR A 161 -10.58 13.31 -10.42
N SER A 162 -9.94 14.34 -9.88
CA SER A 162 -9.58 14.38 -8.46
C SER A 162 -10.80 14.41 -7.54
N ALA A 163 -11.88 15.08 -7.96
CA ALA A 163 -13.16 15.11 -7.25
C ALA A 163 -13.91 13.77 -7.33
N ALA A 164 -13.88 13.10 -8.48
CA ALA A 164 -14.47 11.77 -8.63
C ALA A 164 -13.73 10.73 -7.79
N TYR A 165 -12.39 10.80 -7.73
CA TYR A 165 -11.59 9.91 -6.90
C TYR A 165 -11.85 10.11 -5.40
N SER A 166 -11.95 11.37 -4.96
CA SER A 166 -12.30 11.67 -3.57
C SER A 166 -13.73 11.21 -3.24
N LEU A 167 -14.71 11.46 -4.11
CA LEU A 167 -16.07 10.95 -3.96
C LEU A 167 -16.11 9.43 -3.88
N ASN A 168 -15.39 8.73 -4.77
CA ASN A 168 -15.33 7.28 -4.74
C ASN A 168 -14.76 6.76 -3.41
N TRP A 169 -13.77 7.45 -2.83
CA TRP A 169 -13.27 7.11 -1.50
C TRP A 169 -14.37 7.23 -0.43
N TYR A 170 -15.11 8.34 -0.40
CA TYR A 170 -16.15 8.57 0.59
C TYR A 170 -17.40 7.69 0.40
N LEU A 171 -17.71 7.24 -0.82
CA LEU A 171 -18.84 6.35 -1.09
C LEU A 171 -18.51 4.87 -0.90
N SER A 172 -17.32 4.44 -1.32
CA SER A 172 -16.96 3.01 -1.27
C SER A 172 -16.68 2.53 0.15
N ARG A 173 -16.02 3.33 1.00
CA ARG A 173 -15.63 2.91 2.36
C ARG A 173 -16.82 2.63 3.28
N PRO A 174 -17.90 3.45 3.32
CA PRO A 174 -19.12 3.11 4.03
C PRO A 174 -19.75 1.80 3.54
N LEU A 175 -19.78 1.57 2.23
CA LEU A 175 -20.31 0.33 1.64
C LEU A 175 -19.52 -0.89 2.09
N TYR A 176 -18.19 -0.83 2.01
CA TYR A 176 -17.31 -1.90 2.48
C TYR A 176 -17.41 -2.12 4.00
N THR A 177 -17.58 -1.04 4.76
CA THR A 177 -17.78 -1.12 6.22
C THR A 177 -19.07 -1.84 6.54
N VAL A 178 -20.20 -1.43 5.95
CA VAL A 178 -21.49 -2.10 6.15
C VAL A 178 -21.41 -3.58 5.75
N TRP A 179 -20.79 -3.88 4.61
CA TRP A 179 -20.61 -5.26 4.14
C TRP A 179 -19.77 -6.10 5.11
N ASN A 180 -18.68 -5.55 5.65
CA ASN A 180 -17.83 -6.26 6.61
C ASN A 180 -18.47 -6.37 8.00
N THR A 181 -19.26 -5.39 8.43
CA THR A 181 -20.08 -5.46 9.64
C THR A 181 -21.10 -6.60 9.56
N ILE A 182 -21.76 -6.76 8.39
CA ILE A 182 -22.64 -7.92 8.13
C ILE A 182 -21.87 -9.23 8.24
N LYS A 183 -20.62 -9.26 7.75
CA LYS A 183 -19.71 -10.41 7.87
C LYS A 183 -19.03 -10.54 9.25
N LYS A 184 -19.33 -9.64 10.20
CA LYS A 184 -18.71 -9.56 11.54
C LYS A 184 -17.18 -9.53 11.51
N LYS A 185 -16.58 -8.92 10.49
CA LYS A 185 -15.13 -8.74 10.40
C LYS A 185 -14.76 -7.27 10.59
N PRO A 186 -13.67 -6.95 11.30
CA PRO A 186 -13.16 -5.59 11.34
C PRO A 186 -12.77 -5.15 9.92
N TYR A 187 -12.83 -3.85 9.68
CA TYR A 187 -12.40 -3.26 8.42
C TYR A 187 -11.68 -1.96 8.73
N THR A 188 -10.41 -1.92 8.35
CA THR A 188 -9.57 -0.75 8.55
C THR A 188 -8.93 -0.38 7.22
N ALA A 189 -9.02 0.90 6.88
CA ALA A 189 -8.41 1.44 5.68
C ALA A 189 -7.55 2.65 6.02
N ILE A 190 -6.31 2.64 5.54
CA ILE A 190 -5.36 3.74 5.69
C ILE A 190 -5.08 4.28 4.30
N ASN A 191 -5.14 5.59 4.13
CA ASN A 191 -4.73 6.26 2.92
C ASN A 191 -3.41 7.00 3.18
N LEU A 192 -2.38 6.66 2.42
CA LEU A 192 -1.08 7.32 2.48
C LEU A 192 -0.89 8.15 1.21
N ARG A 193 -0.49 9.40 1.39
CA ARG A 193 -0.03 10.26 0.29
C ARG A 193 1.48 10.42 0.36
N LEU A 194 2.15 10.02 -0.71
CA LEU A 194 3.60 10.03 -0.84
C LEU A 194 4.01 10.80 -2.09
N LYS A 195 5.26 11.27 -2.10
CA LYS A 195 5.92 11.71 -3.33
C LYS A 195 6.09 10.54 -4.29
N LYS A 196 6.29 10.86 -5.57
CA LYS A 196 6.39 9.85 -6.64
C LYS A 196 7.47 8.81 -6.36
N GLU A 197 8.70 9.25 -6.12
CA GLU A 197 9.86 8.38 -5.90
C GLU A 197 9.70 7.50 -4.66
N ASP A 198 9.11 8.08 -3.60
CA ASP A 198 8.84 7.38 -2.34
C ASP A 198 7.75 6.31 -2.50
N ALA A 199 6.66 6.61 -3.23
CA ALA A 199 5.61 5.65 -3.54
C ALA A 199 6.15 4.45 -4.33
N GLN A 200 6.99 4.73 -5.33
CA GLN A 200 7.66 3.73 -6.16
C GLN A 200 8.63 2.88 -5.34
N SER A 201 9.42 3.52 -4.48
CA SER A 201 10.38 2.83 -3.60
C SER A 201 9.68 1.95 -2.57
N LEU A 202 8.56 2.40 -2.00
CA LEU A 202 7.75 1.61 -1.09
C LEU A 202 7.17 0.38 -1.79
N TYR A 203 6.66 0.53 -3.02
CA TYR A 203 6.12 -0.59 -3.79
C TYR A 203 7.19 -1.65 -4.08
N TRP A 204 8.36 -1.21 -4.54
CA TRP A 204 9.47 -2.10 -4.87
C TRP A 204 9.93 -2.90 -3.66
N SER A 205 10.03 -2.24 -2.52
CA SER A 205 10.68 -2.78 -1.33
C SER A 205 9.74 -3.63 -0.48
N PHE A 206 8.45 -3.33 -0.46
CA PHE A 206 7.49 -4.05 0.36
C PHE A 206 6.91 -5.23 -0.43
N VAL A 207 7.33 -6.44 -0.08
CA VAL A 207 6.96 -7.70 -0.74
C VAL A 207 5.91 -8.47 0.05
N GLU A 208 5.21 -9.38 -0.62
CA GLU A 208 4.24 -10.28 0.01
C GLU A 208 4.94 -11.15 1.07
N GLY A 209 4.27 -11.36 2.20
CA GLY A 209 4.84 -11.96 3.41
C GLY A 209 5.65 -10.99 4.28
N GLY A 210 5.96 -9.79 3.80
CA GLY A 210 6.61 -8.74 4.59
C GLY A 210 5.76 -8.30 5.77
N LYS A 211 6.40 -7.90 6.87
CA LYS A 211 5.71 -7.50 8.10
C LYS A 211 5.73 -5.99 8.31
N ILE A 212 4.63 -5.42 8.76
CA ILE A 212 4.49 -4.00 9.09
C ILE A 212 3.89 -3.82 10.48
N ILE A 213 4.43 -2.89 11.26
CA ILE A 213 3.82 -2.40 12.50
C ILE A 213 3.26 -1.00 12.21
N ILE A 214 2.07 -0.72 12.72
CA ILE A 214 1.42 0.58 12.58
C ILE A 214 1.19 1.12 13.97
N TYR A 215 1.65 2.34 14.23
CA TYR A 215 1.54 3.05 15.49
C TYR A 215 1.43 4.56 15.27
#